data_AF-A0A959XND1-F1
#
_entry.id   AF-A0A959XND1-F1
#
_cell.length_a   1.000
_cell.length_b   1.000
_cell.length_c   1.000
_cell.angle_alpha   90.00
_cell.angle_beta   90.00
_cell.angle_gamma   90.00
#
_symmetry.space_group_name_H-M   'P 1'
#
loop_
_entity.id
_entity.type
_entity.pdbx_description
1 polymer ?
#
loop_
_entity_poly.entity_id
_entity_poly.type
_entity_poly.pdbx_seq_one_letter_code
_entity_poly.pdbx_strand_id
1 'polypeptide(L)'
;MYGPTQLFLIYSGLFFAALVFSLLINSVFMRFARNLGIREQDQALVRWSASHKPAFGGIGFFILFLVSFTLYGVLFPGQSAAALRPDLLGLLAATSLGFLMGLADDAYNTRPLLKFLV
;
A
#
# COMPACT_ATOMS: atom_id res chain seq x y z
N MET A 1 3.92 24.87 -17.37
CA MET A 1 3.54 24.67 -15.94
C MET A 1 2.05 24.82 -15.83
N TYR A 2 1.37 23.96 -15.05
CA TYR A 2 -0.07 24.05 -14.86
C TYR A 2 -0.44 25.31 -14.06
N GLY A 3 -1.56 25.95 -14.40
CA GLY A 3 -2.12 27.04 -13.60
C GLY A 3 -2.69 26.55 -12.26
N PRO A 4 -2.94 27.44 -11.29
CA PRO A 4 -3.46 27.06 -9.97
C PRO A 4 -4.78 26.29 -10.02
N THR A 5 -5.69 26.69 -10.91
CA THR A 5 -6.98 26.01 -11.13
C THR A 5 -6.80 24.61 -11.69
N GLN A 6 -5.86 24.43 -12.63
CA GLN A 6 -5.54 23.12 -13.20
C GLN A 6 -4.90 22.20 -12.16
N LEU A 7 -3.98 22.71 -11.34
CA LEU A 7 -3.37 21.95 -10.25
C LEU A 7 -4.42 21.49 -9.23
N PHE A 8 -5.34 22.38 -8.84
CA PHE A 8 -6.46 22.03 -7.97
C PHE A 8 -7.30 20.89 -8.56
N LEU A 9 -7.71 21.01 -9.83
CA LEU A 9 -8.49 19.97 -10.50
C LEU A 9 -7.74 18.63 -10.59
N ILE A 10 -6.43 18.66 -10.89
CA ILE A 10 -5.60 17.45 -10.96
C ILE A 10 -5.53 16.79 -9.58
N TYR A 11 -5.19 17.52 -8.52
CA TYR A 11 -5.07 16.94 -7.18
C TYR A 11 -6.39 16.45 -6.60
N SER A 12 -7.48 17.19 -6.80
CA SER A 12 -8.81 16.74 -6.41
C SER A 12 -9.22 15.48 -7.18
N GLY A 13 -8.98 15.44 -8.50
CA GLY A 13 -9.24 14.27 -9.32
C GLY A 13 -8.45 13.04 -8.85
N LEU A 14 -7.15 13.23 -8.55
CA LEU A 14 -6.27 12.18 -8.04
C LEU A 14 -6.74 11.65 -6.68
N PHE A 15 -7.17 12.54 -5.78
CA PHE A 15 -7.71 12.17 -4.47
C PHE A 15 -8.97 11.30 -4.58
N PHE A 16 -9.96 11.75 -5.36
CA PHE A 16 -11.20 10.98 -5.54
C PHE A 16 -10.97 9.67 -6.28
N ALA A 17 -10.10 9.67 -7.31
CA ALA A 17 -9.71 8.45 -8.00
C ALA A 17 -9.02 7.45 -7.06
N ALA A 18 -8.08 7.91 -6.23
CA ALA A 18 -7.40 7.08 -5.24
C ALA A 18 -8.37 6.56 -4.16
N LEU A 19 -9.34 7.37 -3.73
CA LEU A 19 -10.39 6.95 -2.80
C LEU A 19 -11.22 5.80 -3.39
N VAL A 20 -11.73 5.98 -4.62
CA VAL A 20 -12.53 4.95 -5.30
C VAL A 20 -11.70 3.70 -5.54
N PHE A 21 -10.47 3.85 -6.02
CA PHE A 21 -9.56 2.72 -6.25
C PHE A 21 -9.23 1.97 -4.96
N SER A 22 -9.00 2.67 -3.85
CA SER A 22 -8.80 2.08 -2.53
C SER A 22 -9.99 1.22 -2.09
N LEU A 23 -11.21 1.73 -2.26
CA LEU A 23 -12.43 0.99 -1.94
C LEU A 23 -12.58 -0.25 -2.82
N LEU A 24 -12.29 -0.14 -4.12
CA LEU A 24 -12.33 -1.27 -5.06
C LEU A 24 -11.31 -2.35 -4.69
N ILE A 25 -10.04 -1.99 -4.54
CA ILE A 25 -8.96 -2.92 -4.21
C ILE A 25 -9.22 -3.61 -2.86
N ASN A 26 -9.61 -2.85 -1.83
CA ASN A 26 -9.96 -3.44 -0.54
C ASN A 26 -11.16 -4.39 -0.66
N SER A 27 -12.17 -4.05 -1.46
CA SER A 27 -13.31 -4.95 -1.68
C SER A 27 -12.90 -6.26 -2.37
N VAL A 28 -11.99 -6.19 -3.34
CA VAL A 28 -11.46 -7.37 -4.05
C VAL A 28 -10.63 -8.22 -3.09
N PHE A 29 -9.73 -7.62 -2.31
CA PHE A 29 -8.93 -8.35 -1.32
C PHE A 29 -9.79 -9.01 -0.25
N MET A 30 -10.83 -8.35 0.25
CA MET A 30 -11.75 -8.95 1.21
C MET A 30 -12.48 -10.17 0.65
N ARG A 31 -12.89 -10.13 -0.63
CA ARG A 31 -13.49 -11.29 -1.31
C ARG A 31 -12.47 -12.40 -1.55
N PHE A 32 -11.27 -12.04 -1.98
CA PHE A 32 -10.17 -12.98 -2.19
C PHE A 32 -9.76 -13.70 -0.89
N ALA A 33 -9.65 -12.96 0.22
CA ALA A 33 -9.34 -13.51 1.53
C ALA A 33 -10.39 -14.50 2.04
N ARG A 34 -11.68 -14.24 1.74
CA ARG A 34 -12.76 -15.18 2.05
C ARG A 34 -12.71 -16.43 1.17
N ASN A 35 -12.32 -16.29 -0.09
CA ASN A 35 -12.31 -17.39 -1.07
C ASN A 35 -11.04 -18.26 -1.01
N LEU A 36 -9.89 -17.72 -0.57
CA LEU A 36 -8.60 -18.43 -0.51
C LEU A 36 -8.51 -19.52 0.57
N GLY A 37 -9.57 -19.72 1.34
CA GLY A 37 -9.65 -20.77 2.33
C GLY A 37 -9.40 -20.23 3.74
N ILE A 38 -10.50 -19.96 4.41
CA ILE A 38 -10.61 -20.24 5.85
C ILE A 38 -10.58 -21.78 5.96
N ARG A 39 -9.43 -22.39 5.66
CA ARG A 39 -9.15 -23.77 6.05
C ARG A 39 -8.54 -23.67 7.44
N GLU A 40 -9.44 -23.76 8.41
CA GLU A 40 -9.25 -24.15 9.80
C GLU A 40 -7.80 -24.20 10.28
N GLN A 41 -7.49 -23.29 11.21
CA GLN A 41 -6.87 -23.77 12.43
C GLN A 41 -7.81 -23.39 13.57
N ASP A 42 -8.59 -24.38 14.01
CA ASP A 42 -9.19 -24.47 15.34
C ASP A 42 -8.08 -24.49 16.41
N GLN A 43 -7.25 -23.46 16.44
CA GLN A 43 -6.53 -23.13 17.64
C GLN A 43 -7.55 -22.43 18.52
N ALA A 44 -7.97 -23.12 19.59
CA ALA A 44 -8.79 -22.59 20.67
C ALA A 44 -8.08 -21.42 21.34
N LEU A 45 -8.04 -20.28 20.66
CA LEU A 45 -7.53 -19.02 21.16
C LEU A 45 -8.70 -18.34 21.83
N VAL A 46 -8.56 -18.05 23.13
CA VAL A 46 -9.55 -17.28 23.89
C VAL A 46 -9.66 -15.89 23.26
N ARG A 47 -10.77 -15.63 22.56
CA ARG A 47 -11.01 -14.41 21.79
C ARG A 47 -12.45 -13.96 21.97
N TRP A 48 -12.68 -12.65 22.04
CA TRP A 48 -14.03 -12.06 22.12
C TRP A 48 -14.84 -12.15 20.82
N SER A 49 -14.20 -12.42 19.69
CA SER A 49 -14.88 -12.66 18.42
C SER A 49 -14.22 -13.84 17.71
N ALA A 50 -15.06 -14.76 17.23
CA ALA A 50 -14.64 -15.91 16.44
C ALA A 50 -14.19 -15.53 15.01
N SER A 51 -14.43 -14.28 14.58
CA SER A 51 -14.14 -13.86 13.21
C SER A 51 -12.70 -13.37 13.07
N HIS A 52 -11.92 -14.06 12.23
CA HIS A 52 -10.61 -13.60 11.80
C HIS A 52 -10.75 -12.47 10.76
N LYS A 53 -10.20 -11.29 11.07
CA LYS A 53 -10.05 -10.21 10.09
C LYS A 53 -8.79 -10.46 9.27
N PRO A 54 -8.88 -10.47 7.94
CA PRO A 54 -7.74 -10.76 7.10
C PRO A 54 -6.79 -9.55 7.03
N ALA A 55 -5.48 -9.79 7.16
CA ALA A 55 -4.44 -8.75 7.25
C ALA A 55 -3.91 -8.34 5.86
N PHE A 56 -4.78 -7.91 4.94
CA PHE A 56 -4.37 -7.46 3.59
C PHE A 56 -4.28 -5.93 3.43
N GLY A 57 -4.56 -5.16 4.49
CA GLY A 57 -4.63 -3.69 4.41
C GLY A 57 -3.32 -3.03 3.96
N GLY A 58 -2.18 -3.50 4.49
CA GLY A 58 -0.86 -2.94 4.14
C GLY A 58 -0.53 -3.06 2.65
N ILE A 59 -0.89 -4.18 2.02
CA ILE A 59 -0.69 -4.42 0.59
C ILE A 59 -1.52 -3.42 -0.23
N GLY A 60 -2.78 -3.17 0.15
CA GLY A 60 -3.63 -2.17 -0.51
C GLY A 60 -3.06 -0.76 -0.47
N PHE A 61 -2.55 -0.33 0.69
CA PHE A 61 -1.89 0.98 0.83
C PHE A 61 -0.61 1.09 0.00
N PHE A 62 0.20 0.04 -0.05
CA PHE A 62 1.42 0.04 -0.84
C PHE A 62 1.14 0.13 -2.36
N ILE A 63 0.11 -0.57 -2.85
CA ILE A 63 -0.32 -0.45 -4.26
C ILE A 63 -0.77 0.99 -4.58
N LEU A 64 -1.56 1.62 -3.70
CA LEU A 64 -1.98 3.02 -3.87
C LEU A 64 -0.79 3.97 -3.95
N PHE A 65 0.23 3.74 -3.12
CA PHE A 65 1.47 4.50 -3.16
C PHE A 65 2.19 4.34 -4.52
N LEU A 66 2.38 3.11 -5.00
CA LEU A 66 3.04 2.85 -6.29
C LEU A 66 2.28 3.46 -7.48
N VAL A 67 0.95 3.37 -7.47
CA VAL A 67 0.10 3.99 -8.50
C VAL A 67 0.23 5.51 -8.46
N SER A 68 0.24 6.11 -7.26
CA SER A 68 0.42 7.56 -7.11
C SER A 68 1.80 8.02 -7.58
N PHE A 69 2.84 7.24 -7.25
CA PHE A 69 4.22 7.51 -7.67
C PHE A 69 4.39 7.44 -9.20
N THR A 70 3.81 6.44 -9.84
CA THR A 70 3.87 6.31 -11.31
C THR A 70 3.04 7.38 -12.01
N LEU A 71 1.85 7.72 -11.50
CA LEU A 71 1.00 8.80 -12.02
C LEU A 71 1.68 10.17 -11.92
N TYR A 72 2.48 10.42 -10.88
CA TYR A 72 3.25 11.66 -10.77
C TYR A 72 4.15 11.88 -11.99
N GLY A 73 4.86 10.85 -12.45
CA GLY A 73 5.73 10.93 -13.63
C GLY A 73 4.97 11.22 -14.93
N VAL A 74 3.74 10.69 -15.06
CA VAL A 74 2.88 10.87 -16.24
C VAL A 74 2.19 12.24 -16.26
N LEU A 75 1.67 12.68 -15.11
CA LEU A 75 0.94 13.94 -14.98
C LEU A 75 1.84 15.16 -15.03
N PHE A 76 3.13 15.01 -14.67
CA PHE A 76 4.09 16.11 -14.69
C PHE A 76 5.30 15.79 -15.60
N PRO A 77 5.11 15.65 -16.92
CA PRO A 77 6.14 15.18 -17.84
C PRO A 77 7.34 16.11 -17.94
N GLY A 78 7.17 17.43 -17.75
CA GLY A 78 8.29 18.38 -17.65
C GLY A 78 9.13 18.24 -16.38
N GLN A 79 8.64 17.48 -15.40
CA GLN A 79 9.35 17.08 -14.18
C GLN A 79 9.65 15.57 -14.20
N SER A 80 9.55 14.89 -15.34
CA SER A 80 9.84 13.45 -15.43
C SER A 80 11.31 13.12 -15.15
N ALA A 81 12.25 13.99 -15.57
CA ALA A 81 13.64 13.94 -15.11
C ALA A 81 13.76 14.14 -13.59
N ALA A 82 12.76 14.79 -12.97
CA ALA A 82 12.67 14.92 -11.51
C ALA A 82 12.24 13.62 -10.82
N ALA A 83 11.53 12.69 -11.50
CA ALA A 83 11.22 11.36 -10.95
C ALA A 83 12.48 10.51 -10.71
N LEU A 84 13.55 10.79 -11.47
CA LEU A 84 14.89 10.23 -11.27
C LEU A 84 15.72 11.03 -10.25
N ARG A 85 15.12 11.99 -9.54
CA ARG A 85 15.83 12.67 -8.45
C ARG A 85 16.12 11.67 -7.34
N PRO A 86 17.32 11.75 -6.74
CA PRO A 86 17.70 10.88 -5.64
C PRO A 86 16.70 10.95 -4.47
N ASP A 87 16.03 12.08 -4.27
CA ASP A 87 15.02 12.24 -3.22
C ASP A 87 13.79 11.33 -3.43
N LEU A 88 13.23 11.30 -4.65
CA LEU A 88 12.06 10.48 -4.97
C LEU A 88 12.42 9.00 -5.09
N LEU A 89 13.60 8.70 -5.63
CA LEU A 89 14.13 7.34 -5.64
C LEU A 89 14.42 6.83 -4.22
N GLY A 90 14.94 7.68 -3.34
CA GLY A 90 15.14 7.38 -1.93
C GLY A 90 13.82 7.11 -1.21
N LEU A 91 12.79 7.93 -1.48
CA LEU A 91 11.44 7.69 -0.97
C LEU A 91 10.88 6.35 -1.44
N LEU A 92 10.97 6.06 -2.75
CA LEU A 92 10.52 4.79 -3.32
C LEU A 92 11.28 3.60 -2.70
N ALA A 93 12.60 3.70 -2.59
CA ALA A 93 13.44 2.64 -2.04
C ALA A 93 13.15 2.40 -0.54
N ALA A 94 13.10 3.46 0.27
CA ALA A 94 12.85 3.36 1.71
C ALA A 94 11.46 2.79 2.00
N THR A 95 10.42 3.27 1.31
CA THR A 95 9.05 2.77 1.47
C THR A 95 8.91 1.33 0.98
N SER A 96 9.57 0.96 -0.13
CA SER A 96 9.57 -0.42 -0.62
C SER A 96 10.29 -1.37 0.33
N LEU A 97 11.44 -0.98 0.87
CA LEU A 97 12.18 -1.76 1.86
C LEU A 97 11.37 -1.93 3.15
N GLY A 98 10.78 -0.86 3.68
CA GLY A 98 9.93 -0.92 4.87
C GLY A 98 8.70 -1.81 4.67
N PHE A 99 8.07 -1.73 3.49
CA PHE A 99 6.95 -2.60 3.14
C PHE A 99 7.37 -4.08 3.03
N LEU A 100 8.47 -4.37 2.32
CA LEU A 100 8.98 -5.73 2.19
C LEU A 100 9.39 -6.33 3.54
N MET A 101 10.00 -5.53 4.41
CA MET A 101 10.31 -5.93 5.78
C MET A 101 9.04 -6.25 6.57
N GLY A 102 8.02 -5.38 6.51
CA GLY A 102 6.73 -5.63 7.16
C GLY A 102 6.06 -6.91 6.67
N LEU A 103 6.07 -7.14 5.35
CA LEU A 103 5.54 -8.37 4.75
C LEU A 103 6.33 -9.61 5.18
N ALA A 104 7.66 -9.51 5.25
CA ALA A 104 8.52 -10.59 5.72
C ALA A 104 8.28 -10.89 7.20
N ASP A 105 8.04 -9.88 8.04
CA ASP A 105 7.69 -10.07 9.45
C ASP A 105 6.34 -10.78 9.60
N ASP A 106 5.32 -10.35 8.84
CA ASP A 106 4.00 -10.98 8.81
C ASP A 106 4.05 -12.44 8.30
N ALA A 107 4.96 -12.77 7.37
CA ALA A 107 5.08 -14.10 6.78
C ALA A 107 5.94 -15.07 7.61
N TYR A 108 7.04 -14.60 8.20
CA TYR A 108 8.03 -15.44 8.86
C TYR A 108 8.00 -15.38 10.39
N ASN A 109 7.08 -14.58 10.98
CA ASN A 109 6.94 -14.39 12.43
C ASN A 109 8.32 -14.20 13.10
N THR A 110 9.06 -13.20 12.61
CA THR A 110 10.50 -13.10 12.81
C THR A 110 10.87 -12.89 14.28
N ARG A 111 12.08 -13.33 14.68
CA ARG A 111 12.55 -13.16 16.05
C ARG A 111 12.64 -11.66 16.39
N PRO A 112 12.14 -11.21 17.56
CA PRO A 112 12.02 -9.80 17.90
C PRO A 112 13.35 -9.02 17.89
N LEU A 113 14.50 -9.70 18.03
CA LEU A 113 15.83 -9.07 17.96
C LEU A 113 16.20 -8.60 16.55
N LEU A 114 15.67 -9.22 15.50
CA LEU A 114 15.92 -8.81 14.11
C LEU A 114 15.16 -7.53 13.76
N LYS A 115 14.14 -7.14 14.53
CA LYS A 115 13.42 -5.86 14.37
C LYS A 115 14.24 -4.63 14.77
N PHE A 116 15.31 -4.80 15.55
CA PHE A 116 16.15 -3.68 16.03
C PHE A 116 17.40 -3.45 15.17
N LEU A 117 17.69 -4.35 14.24
CA LEU A 117 18.85 -4.25 13.34
C LEU A 117 18.54 -3.53 12.02
N VAL A 118 17.26 -3.23 11.77
CA VAL A 118 16.75 -2.45 10.64
C VAL A 118 16.12 -1.18 11.19
#